data_AF-W2CSF3-F1
#
_entry.id   AF-W2CSF3-F1
#
_cell.length_a   1.000
_cell.length_b   1.000
_cell.length_c   1.000
_cell.angle_alpha   90.00
_cell.angle_beta   90.00
_cell.angle_gamma   90.00
#
_symmetry.space_group_name_H-M   'P 1'
#
loop_
_entity.id
_entity.type
_entity.pdbx_description
1 polymer ?
#
loop_
_entity_poly.entity_id
_entity_poly.type
_entity_poly.pdbx_seq_one_letter_code
_entity_poly.pdbx_strand_id
1 'polypeptide(L)'
;LKGIGMGAADVIPGVSGGTIAFIVGIYGELIDSIKRIGSPASLRLLFTFRLGAFWQAINGNFLLAIVAGIGISIFSLARLVTYLLVHQPVLVWAFFFGLVLASTWFVSREVTRWDVKSIAGFVVGAVAAWFIT
;
A
#
# COMPACT_ATOMS: atom_id res chain seq x y z
N LEU A 1 12.68 11.59 -5.69
CA LEU A 1 12.37 10.53 -6.68
C LEU A 1 12.11 9.16 -6.03
N LYS A 2 12.99 8.65 -5.17
CA LYS A 2 12.84 7.30 -4.57
C LYS A 2 11.55 7.10 -3.73
N GLY A 3 11.15 8.10 -2.93
CA GLY A 3 9.88 8.06 -2.17
C GLY A 3 8.60 8.16 -3.03
N ILE A 4 8.68 8.74 -4.23
CA ILE A 4 7.55 8.76 -5.17
C ILE A 4 7.34 7.37 -5.77
N GLY A 5 8.43 6.63 -6.07
CA GLY A 5 8.35 5.25 -6.56
C GLY A 5 7.73 4.28 -5.54
N MET A 6 8.08 4.43 -4.26
CA MET A 6 7.46 3.66 -3.18
C MET A 6 5.99 4.05 -2.97
N GLY A 7 5.68 5.34 -3.01
CA GLY A 7 4.30 5.83 -2.92
C GLY A 7 3.40 5.43 -4.08
N ALA A 8 3.94 5.27 -5.30
CA ALA A 8 3.18 4.77 -6.45
C ALA A 8 2.90 3.26 -6.32
N ALA A 9 3.84 2.52 -5.72
CA ALA A 9 3.72 1.09 -5.47
C ALA A 9 2.56 0.75 -4.53
N ASP A 10 2.46 1.45 -3.39
CA ASP A 10 1.46 1.17 -2.34
C ASP A 10 0.01 1.46 -2.79
N VAL A 11 -0.17 2.19 -3.89
CA VAL A 11 -1.52 2.49 -4.43
C VAL A 11 -1.92 1.54 -5.55
N ILE A 12 -0.99 0.74 -6.09
CA ILE A 12 -1.30 -0.29 -7.09
C ILE A 12 -1.61 -1.61 -6.36
N PRO A 13 -2.83 -2.17 -6.50
CA PRO A 13 -3.16 -3.47 -5.92
C PRO A 13 -2.18 -4.54 -6.40
N GLY A 14 -1.51 -5.22 -5.47
CA GLY A 14 -0.58 -6.33 -5.77
C GLY A 14 0.91 -5.96 -5.89
N VAL A 15 1.29 -4.70 -5.64
CA VAL A 15 2.70 -4.28 -5.60
C VAL A 15 3.10 -3.97 -4.16
N SER A 16 4.06 -4.72 -3.59
CA SER A 16 4.56 -4.47 -2.23
C SER A 16 5.55 -3.29 -2.23
N GLY A 17 5.25 -2.23 -1.47
CA GLY A 17 6.17 -1.11 -1.25
C GLY A 17 7.53 -1.55 -0.72
N GLY A 18 7.60 -2.65 0.04
CA GLY A 18 8.86 -3.26 0.50
C GLY A 18 9.70 -3.84 -0.64
N THR A 19 9.06 -4.48 -1.64
CA THR A 19 9.74 -5.00 -2.83
C THR A 19 10.29 -3.87 -3.70
N ILE A 20 9.53 -2.79 -3.87
CA ILE A 20 10.01 -1.62 -4.61
C ILE A 20 11.15 -0.92 -3.87
N ALA A 21 11.04 -0.77 -2.55
CA ALA A 21 12.11 -0.23 -1.73
C ALA A 21 13.41 -1.05 -1.85
N PHE A 22 13.29 -2.39 -1.98
CA PHE A 22 14.43 -3.28 -2.20
C PHE A 22 15.04 -3.09 -3.59
N ILE A 23 14.23 -3.11 -4.64
CA ILE A 23 14.69 -2.91 -6.03
C ILE A 23 15.36 -1.53 -6.22
N VAL A 24 14.82 -0.49 -5.59
CA VAL A 24 15.34 0.89 -5.65
C VAL A 24 16.57 1.09 -4.72
N GLY A 25 16.94 0.07 -3.94
CA GLY A 25 18.12 0.08 -3.08
C GLY A 25 17.99 0.97 -1.84
N ILE A 26 16.76 1.29 -1.41
CA ILE A 26 16.49 2.09 -0.19
C ILE A 26 16.03 1.26 1.00
N TYR A 27 15.80 -0.04 0.79
CA TYR A 27 15.23 -0.92 1.81
C TYR A 27 16.08 -0.97 3.09
N GLY A 28 17.40 -1.14 2.96
CA GLY A 28 18.30 -1.15 4.12
C GLY A 28 18.25 0.15 4.90
N GLU A 29 18.38 1.28 4.20
CA GLU A 29 18.32 2.62 4.80
C GLU A 29 16.97 2.90 5.49
N LEU A 30 15.86 2.44 4.90
CA LEU A 30 14.53 2.56 5.48
C LEU A 30 14.39 1.75 6.76
N ILE A 31 14.76 0.48 6.73
CA ILE A 31 14.68 -0.39 7.92
C ILE A 31 15.59 0.13 9.03
N ASP A 32 16.80 0.57 8.71
CA ASP A 32 17.72 1.11 9.70
C ASP A 32 17.23 2.44 10.28
N SER A 33 16.67 3.32 9.46
CA SER A 33 16.06 4.57 9.92
C SER A 33 14.88 4.30 10.85
N ILE A 34 14.01 3.35 10.52
CA ILE A 34 12.88 2.93 11.36
C ILE A 34 13.38 2.34 12.70
N LYS A 35 14.37 1.44 12.66
CA LYS A 35 14.97 0.87 13.88
C LYS A 35 15.53 1.94 14.81
N ARG A 36 16.17 2.99 14.25
CA ARG A 36 16.74 4.08 15.03
C ARG A 36 15.69 4.88 15.80
N ILE A 37 14.46 5.02 15.28
CA ILE A 37 13.35 5.69 15.99
C ILE A 37 13.11 5.05 17.36
N GLY A 38 13.07 3.71 17.42
CA GLY A 38 12.83 2.96 18.66
C GLY A 38 14.07 2.73 19.52
N SER A 39 15.24 3.19 19.09
CA SER A 39 16.48 2.97 19.85
C SER A 39 16.46 3.74 21.18
N PRO A 40 16.95 3.16 22.30
CA PRO A 40 17.00 3.83 23.60
C PRO A 40 17.73 5.17 23.56
N ALA A 41 18.77 5.28 22.71
CA ALA A 41 19.52 6.53 22.50
C ALA A 41 18.66 7.62 21.85
N SER A 42 17.90 7.29 20.80
CA SER A 42 17.03 8.25 20.12
C SER A 42 15.83 8.62 20.99
N LEU A 43 15.22 7.66 21.68
CA LEU A 43 14.15 7.93 22.64
C LEU A 43 14.62 8.85 23.77
N ARG A 44 15.84 8.66 24.30
CA ARG A 44 16.42 9.57 25.28
C ARG A 44 16.59 10.99 24.73
N LEU A 45 16.99 11.16 23.47
CA LEU A 45 17.06 12.47 22.82
C LEU A 45 15.67 13.11 22.68
N LEU A 46 14.64 12.32 22.39
CA LEU A 46 13.25 12.77 22.33
C LEU A 46 12.72 13.23 23.70
N PHE A 47 12.91 12.41 24.75
CA PHE A 47 12.47 12.73 26.12
C PHE A 47 13.28 13.85 26.78
N THR A 48 14.48 14.14 26.29
CA THR A 48 15.29 15.30 26.73
C THR A 48 15.05 16.55 25.87
N PHE A 49 14.01 16.55 25.02
CA PHE A 49 13.62 17.65 24.14
C PHE A 49 14.72 18.10 23.15
N ARG A 50 15.70 17.25 22.86
CA ARG A 50 16.76 17.52 21.87
C ARG A 50 16.30 17.13 20.46
N LEU A 51 15.24 17.78 19.98
CA LEU A 51 14.54 17.42 18.73
C LEU A 51 15.45 17.44 17.49
N GLY A 52 16.38 18.39 17.37
CA GLY A 52 17.30 18.44 16.24
C GLY A 52 18.27 17.26 16.20
N ALA A 53 18.83 16.88 17.35
CA ALA A 53 19.70 15.71 17.47
C ALA A 53 18.93 14.40 17.28
N PHE A 54 17.70 14.32 17.78
CA PHE A 54 16.80 13.20 17.50
C PHE A 54 16.53 13.07 15.99
N TRP A 55 16.20 14.17 15.31
CA TRP A 55 15.93 14.19 13.88
C TRP A 55 17.11 13.68 13.05
N GLN A 56 18.33 14.10 13.38
CA GLN A 56 19.53 13.59 12.74
C GLN A 56 19.79 12.12 13.08
N ALA A 57 19.60 11.71 14.33
CA ALA A 57 19.82 10.34 14.78
C ALA A 57 18.95 9.33 14.04
N ILE A 58 17.71 9.67 13.71
CA ILE A 58 16.77 8.79 13.02
C ILE A 58 16.81 8.89 11.49
N ASN A 59 17.69 9.73 10.92
CA ASN A 59 17.65 10.08 9.50
C ASN A 59 16.28 10.68 9.09
N GLY A 60 15.82 11.68 9.85
CA GLY A 60 14.47 12.25 9.72
C GLY A 60 14.18 12.85 8.35
N ASN A 61 15.17 13.42 7.66
CA ASN A 61 15.00 13.94 6.29
C ASN A 61 14.63 12.83 5.30
N PHE A 62 15.27 11.67 5.41
CA PHE A 62 14.97 10.51 4.58
C PHE A 62 13.54 10.00 4.86
N LEU A 63 13.21 9.78 6.13
CA LEU A 63 11.88 9.32 6.54
C LEU A 63 10.78 10.29 6.10
N LEU A 64 10.99 11.60 6.28
CA LEU A 64 10.07 12.63 5.83
C LEU A 64 9.91 12.62 4.31
N ALA A 65 10.99 12.44 3.54
CA ALA A 65 10.90 12.35 2.08
C ALA A 65 10.11 11.11 1.61
N ILE A 66 10.24 9.98 2.31
CA ILE A 66 9.44 8.77 2.03
C ILE A 66 7.97 9.02 2.35
N VAL A 67 7.67 9.46 3.58
CA VAL A 67 6.28 9.69 4.03
C VAL A 67 5.60 10.76 3.17
N ALA A 68 6.30 11.85 2.86
CA ALA A 68 5.78 12.89 1.97
C ALA A 68 5.57 12.34 0.54
N GLY A 69 6.49 11.52 0.03
CA GLY A 69 6.34 10.88 -1.28
C GLY A 69 5.12 9.96 -1.36
N ILE A 70 4.89 9.14 -0.33
CA ILE A 70 3.70 8.29 -0.20
C ILE A 70 2.44 9.14 -0.12
N GLY A 71 2.43 10.17 0.74
CA GLY A 71 1.29 11.07 0.86
C GLY A 71 0.94 11.76 -0.45
N ILE A 72 1.94 12.38 -1.12
CA ILE A 72 1.74 13.03 -2.42
C ILE A 72 1.20 12.05 -3.45
N SER A 73 1.75 10.83 -3.52
CA SER A 73 1.29 9.79 -4.43
C SER A 73 -0.18 9.45 -4.19
N ILE A 74 -0.56 9.14 -2.93
CA ILE A 74 -1.93 8.81 -2.57
C ILE A 74 -2.89 9.94 -2.93
N PHE A 75 -2.58 11.19 -2.55
CA PHE A 75 -3.45 12.32 -2.85
C PHE A 75 -3.56 12.60 -4.35
N SER A 76 -2.44 12.48 -5.09
CA SER A 76 -2.44 12.69 -6.54
C SER A 76 -3.25 11.62 -7.27
N LEU A 77 -3.10 10.35 -6.88
CA LEU A 77 -3.79 9.25 -7.50
C LEU A 77 -5.28 9.24 -7.10
N ALA A 78 -5.62 9.57 -5.85
CA ALA A 78 -7.00 9.75 -5.44
C ALA A 78 -7.71 10.82 -6.26
N ARG A 79 -7.06 11.98 -6.49
CA ARG A 79 -7.61 13.02 -7.38
C ARG A 79 -7.74 12.54 -8.82
N LEU A 80 -6.73 11.83 -9.34
CA LEU A 80 -6.76 11.29 -10.69
C LEU A 80 -7.91 10.30 -10.88
N VAL A 81 -8.07 9.34 -9.96
CA VAL A 81 -9.17 8.36 -10.01
C VAL A 81 -10.51 9.06 -9.89
N THR A 82 -10.65 10.04 -8.99
CA THR A 82 -11.90 10.82 -8.85
C THR A 82 -12.23 11.58 -10.14
N TYR A 83 -11.24 12.21 -10.76
CA TYR A 83 -11.40 12.88 -12.05
C TYR A 83 -11.81 11.91 -13.15
N LEU A 84 -11.15 10.75 -13.25
CA LEU A 84 -11.45 9.72 -14.23
C LEU A 84 -12.83 9.09 -14.01
N LEU A 85 -13.30 8.96 -12.76
CA LEU A 85 -14.65 8.50 -12.47
C LEU A 85 -15.71 9.45 -13.01
N VAL A 86 -15.44 10.76 -13.03
CA VAL A 86 -16.37 11.76 -13.58
C VAL A 86 -16.28 11.82 -15.11
N HIS A 87 -15.08 11.78 -15.67
CA HIS A 87 -14.85 12.06 -17.10
C HIS A 87 -14.80 10.80 -17.98
N GLN A 88 -14.46 9.66 -17.41
CA GLN A 88 -14.27 8.37 -18.08
C GLN A 88 -14.79 7.18 -17.23
N PRO A 89 -16.03 7.23 -16.70
CA PRO A 89 -16.53 6.23 -15.75
C PRO A 89 -16.49 4.80 -16.29
N VAL A 90 -16.84 4.61 -17.57
CA VAL A 90 -16.90 3.28 -18.19
C VAL A 90 -15.52 2.60 -18.21
N LEU A 91 -14.45 3.34 -18.52
CA LEU A 91 -13.09 2.81 -18.52
C LEU A 91 -12.64 2.43 -17.11
N VAL A 92 -12.96 3.27 -16.12
CA VAL A 92 -12.62 3.01 -14.72
C VAL A 92 -13.37 1.78 -14.19
N TRP A 93 -14.67 1.68 -14.45
CA TRP A 93 -15.46 0.51 -14.07
C TRP A 93 -14.97 -0.76 -14.76
N ALA A 94 -14.68 -0.70 -16.06
CA ALA A 94 -14.14 -1.84 -16.80
C ALA A 94 -12.78 -2.28 -16.25
N PHE A 95 -11.92 -1.33 -15.88
CA PHE A 95 -10.62 -1.61 -15.25
C PHE A 95 -10.78 -2.33 -13.90
N PHE A 96 -11.59 -1.77 -12.99
CA PHE A 96 -11.81 -2.40 -11.68
C PHE A 96 -12.54 -3.74 -11.79
N PHE A 97 -13.52 -3.86 -12.70
CA PHE A 97 -14.20 -5.12 -12.97
C PHE A 97 -13.22 -6.19 -13.49
N GLY A 98 -12.34 -5.82 -14.43
CA GLY A 98 -11.27 -6.68 -14.90
C GLY A 98 -10.33 -7.14 -13.78
N LEU A 99 -9.95 -6.24 -12.87
CA LEU A 99 -9.15 -6.59 -11.68
C LEU A 99 -9.87 -7.58 -10.75
N VAL A 100 -11.16 -7.38 -10.47
CA VAL A 100 -11.96 -8.30 -9.65
C VAL A 100 -12.05 -9.68 -10.30
N LEU A 101 -12.29 -9.74 -11.61
CA LEU A 101 -12.33 -11.01 -12.34
C LEU A 101 -10.97 -11.71 -12.32
N ALA A 102 -9.89 -11.00 -12.58
CA ALA A 102 -8.53 -11.55 -12.56
C ALA A 102 -8.14 -12.06 -11.17
N SER A 103 -8.47 -11.30 -10.11
CA SER A 103 -8.23 -11.71 -8.72
C SER A 103 -9.06 -12.93 -8.35
N THR A 104 -10.35 -12.95 -8.69
CA THR A 104 -11.23 -14.10 -8.45
C THR A 104 -10.69 -15.34 -9.16
N TRP A 105 -10.26 -15.19 -10.42
CA TRP A 105 -9.63 -16.28 -11.18
C TRP A 105 -8.34 -16.78 -10.51
N PHE A 106 -7.46 -15.87 -10.10
CA PHE A 106 -6.21 -16.24 -9.43
C PHE A 106 -6.47 -17.00 -8.13
N VAL A 107 -7.36 -16.48 -7.27
CA VAL A 107 -7.74 -17.16 -6.01
C VAL A 107 -8.41 -18.50 -6.29
N SER A 108 -9.25 -18.61 -7.33
CA SER A 108 -9.89 -19.87 -7.71
C SER A 108 -8.88 -20.99 -8.04
N ARG A 109 -7.67 -20.63 -8.48
CA ARG A 109 -6.57 -21.58 -8.76
C ARG A 109 -5.89 -22.08 -7.50
N GLU A 110 -5.96 -21.33 -6.40
CA GLU A 110 -5.44 -21.76 -5.08
C GLU A 110 -6.42 -22.69 -4.35
N VAL A 111 -7.68 -22.76 -4.79
CA VAL A 111 -8.67 -23.72 -4.27
C VAL A 111 -8.29 -25.13 -4.69
N THR A 112 -7.71 -25.88 -3.75
CA THR A 112 -7.18 -27.24 -3.98
C THR A 112 -8.26 -28.30 -4.26
N ARG A 113 -9.49 -28.11 -3.76
CA ARG A 113 -10.63 -29.01 -4.00
C ARG A 113 -11.94 -28.23 -4.11
N TRP A 114 -12.66 -28.45 -5.20
CA TRP A 114 -14.02 -27.94 -5.38
C TRP A 114 -15.02 -28.97 -4.87
N ASP A 115 -15.28 -28.95 -3.57
CA ASP A 115 -16.31 -29.78 -2.95
C ASP A 115 -17.64 -29.01 -2.83
N VAL A 116 -18.72 -29.73 -2.50
CA VAL A 116 -20.06 -29.15 -2.35
C VAL A 116 -20.08 -28.03 -1.32
N LYS A 117 -19.23 -28.10 -0.27
CA LYS A 117 -19.11 -27.05 0.75
C LYS A 117 -18.49 -25.78 0.18
N SER A 118 -17.45 -25.89 -0.64
CA SER A 118 -16.81 -24.75 -1.30
C SER A 118 -17.76 -24.07 -2.29
N ILE A 119 -18.51 -24.85 -3.06
CA ILE A 119 -19.53 -24.33 -3.99
C ILE A 119 -20.67 -23.66 -3.22
N ALA A 120 -21.18 -24.30 -2.16
CA ALA A 120 -22.22 -23.72 -1.32
C ALA A 120 -21.75 -22.42 -0.65
N GLY A 121 -20.51 -22.38 -0.14
CA GLY A 121 -19.91 -21.17 0.41
C GLY A 121 -19.78 -20.05 -0.61
N PHE A 122 -19.37 -20.36 -1.84
CA PHE A 122 -19.31 -19.39 -2.94
C PHE A 122 -20.69 -18.82 -3.27
N VAL A 123 -21.71 -19.67 -3.39
CA VAL A 123 -23.09 -19.26 -3.68
C VAL A 123 -23.66 -18.41 -2.54
N VAL A 124 -23.48 -18.82 -1.29
CA VAL A 124 -23.94 -18.05 -0.12
C VAL A 124 -23.23 -16.69 -0.06
N GLY A 125 -21.92 -16.65 -0.32
CA GLY A 125 -21.16 -15.40 -0.39
C GLY A 125 -21.65 -14.48 -1.50
N ALA A 126 -21.92 -15.00 -2.70
CA ALA A 126 -22.46 -14.22 -3.82
C ALA A 126 -23.85 -13.65 -3.52
N VAL A 127 -24.73 -14.45 -2.91
CA VAL A 127 -26.07 -14.01 -2.49
C VAL A 127 -25.99 -12.95 -1.40
N ALA A 128 -25.13 -13.15 -0.38
CA ALA A 128 -24.92 -12.16 0.66
C ALA A 128 -24.37 -10.83 0.09
N ALA A 129 -23.42 -10.90 -0.83
CA ALA A 129 -22.88 -9.72 -1.51
C ALA A 129 -23.95 -8.97 -2.31
N TRP A 130 -24.86 -9.69 -3.00
CA TRP A 130 -26.03 -9.08 -3.65
C TRP A 130 -26.88 -8.31 -2.63
N PHE A 131 -27.23 -8.91 -1.48
CA PHE A 131 -28.09 -8.24 -0.49
C PHE A 131 -27.48 -6.97 0.13
N ILE A 132 -26.15 -6.85 0.15
CA ILE A 132 -25.43 -5.71 0.74
C ILE A 132 -25.24 -4.57 -0.27
N THR A 133 -25.38 -4.85 -1.58
CA THR A 133 -25.20 -3.88 -2.68
C THR A 133 -26.52 -3.26 -3.09
#